data_AF-A0A953K1Q6-F1
#
_entry.id   AF-A0A953K1Q6-F1
#
_cell.length_a   1.000
_cell.length_b   1.000
_cell.length_c   1.000
_cell.angle_alpha   90.00
_cell.angle_beta   90.00
_cell.angle_gamma   90.00
#
_symmetry.space_group_name_H-M   'P 1'
#
loop_
_entity.id
_entity.type
_entity.pdbx_description
1 polymer ?
#
loop_
_entity_poly.entity_id
_entity_poly.type
_entity_poly.pdbx_seq_one_letter_code
_entity_poly.pdbx_strand_id
1 'polypeptide(L)'
;LKEIGDSLPHGGYVFTSNVDAQFQKAGFPESRVVECHGTIHYLQCLEHCSDGIWPADGFEPEIDEESCRIVSDMPRCINCGALARPAILMFNDWDWAEGRTRLQSARFSQWRSRAERPVVIEIGAGSSIATVRHFSHSQETPIIRINPTEYQVPRSSDVGIPTGALDGISGIVEALAELD
;
A
#
# COMPACT_ATOMS: atom_id res chain seq x y z
N LEU A 1 -2.75 -13.33 6.70
CA LEU A 1 -3.19 -11.92 6.92
C LEU A 1 -4.65 -11.69 6.58
N LYS A 2 -5.11 -11.90 5.34
CA LYS A 2 -6.53 -11.73 4.97
C LYS A 2 -7.44 -12.59 5.85
N GLU A 3 -7.11 -13.86 5.99
CA GLU A 3 -7.85 -14.81 6.83
C GLU A 3 -7.94 -14.35 8.30
N ILE A 4 -6.82 -13.88 8.88
CA ILE A 4 -6.80 -13.28 10.22
C ILE A 4 -7.73 -12.07 10.29
N GLY A 5 -7.72 -11.21 9.27
CA GLY A 5 -8.62 -10.06 9.21
C GLY A 5 -10.08 -10.49 9.14
N ASP A 6 -10.41 -11.44 8.27
CA ASP A 6 -11.77 -11.91 8.01
C ASP A 6 -12.41 -12.62 9.22
N SER A 7 -11.60 -13.21 10.12
CA SER A 7 -12.09 -13.81 11.35
C SER A 7 -12.44 -12.78 12.45
N LEU A 8 -12.07 -11.50 12.27
CA LEU A 8 -12.31 -10.44 13.25
C LEU A 8 -13.59 -9.64 12.97
N PRO A 9 -14.30 -9.15 14.01
CA PRO A 9 -15.59 -8.46 13.85
C PRO A 9 -15.61 -7.26 12.89
N HIS A 10 -14.48 -6.58 12.74
CA HIS A 10 -14.35 -5.40 11.87
C HIS A 10 -13.53 -5.64 10.60
N GLY A 11 -13.06 -6.87 10.38
CA GLY A 11 -12.18 -7.17 9.25
C GLY A 11 -10.76 -6.64 9.43
N GLY A 12 -9.91 -6.93 8.45
CA GLY A 12 -8.63 -6.23 8.25
C GLY A 12 -8.78 -4.95 7.42
N TYR A 13 -7.75 -4.10 7.48
CA TYR A 13 -7.56 -2.97 6.58
C TYR A 13 -6.07 -2.84 6.26
N VAL A 14 -5.75 -2.54 5.00
CA VAL A 14 -4.37 -2.42 4.51
C VAL A 14 -4.03 -0.96 4.26
N PHE A 15 -2.88 -0.54 4.74
CA PHE A 15 -2.21 0.69 4.33
C PHE A 15 -0.84 0.30 3.75
N THR A 16 -0.57 0.67 2.50
CA THR A 16 0.65 0.24 1.81
C THR A 16 1.27 1.38 1.00
N SER A 17 2.60 1.41 1.01
CA SER A 17 3.44 2.21 0.11
C SER A 17 3.78 1.49 -1.19
N ASN A 18 3.45 0.20 -1.30
CA ASN A 18 3.66 -0.57 -2.52
C ASN A 18 2.62 -0.14 -3.57
N VAL A 19 3.02 -0.20 -4.83
CA VAL A 19 2.22 0.29 -5.97
C VAL A 19 1.73 -0.84 -6.88
N ASP A 20 2.04 -2.08 -6.52
CA ASP A 20 1.92 -3.30 -7.34
C ASP A 20 0.55 -4.00 -7.27
N ALA A 21 -0.33 -3.54 -6.37
CA ALA A 21 -1.63 -4.12 -6.05
C ALA A 21 -1.61 -5.60 -5.59
N GLN A 22 -0.54 -6.06 -4.93
CA GLN A 22 -0.46 -7.44 -4.44
C GLN A 22 -1.56 -7.79 -3.41
N PHE A 23 -2.04 -6.82 -2.62
CA PHE A 23 -3.14 -7.06 -1.69
C PHE A 23 -4.47 -7.35 -2.40
N GLN A 24 -4.77 -6.62 -3.48
CA GLN A 24 -5.95 -6.86 -4.31
C GLN A 24 -5.85 -8.23 -4.99
N LYS A 25 -4.67 -8.60 -5.52
CA LYS A 25 -4.41 -9.93 -6.08
C LYS A 25 -4.56 -11.05 -5.05
N ALA A 26 -4.23 -10.78 -3.78
CA ALA A 26 -4.47 -11.68 -2.65
C ALA A 26 -5.92 -11.67 -2.14
N GLY A 27 -6.83 -10.96 -2.81
CA GLY A 27 -8.27 -10.95 -2.52
C GLY A 27 -8.72 -9.93 -1.48
N PHE A 28 -7.86 -8.99 -1.04
CA PHE A 28 -8.34 -7.86 -0.24
C PHE A 28 -9.27 -6.98 -1.09
N PRO A 29 -10.46 -6.61 -0.59
CA PRO A 29 -11.36 -5.75 -1.33
C PRO A 29 -10.75 -4.34 -1.44
N GLU A 30 -10.89 -3.69 -2.61
CA GLU A 30 -10.34 -2.33 -2.84
C GLU A 30 -10.84 -1.29 -1.84
N SER A 31 -12.01 -1.52 -1.25
CA SER A 31 -12.59 -0.68 -0.18
C SER A 31 -11.87 -0.83 1.16
N ARG A 32 -10.91 -1.73 1.28
CA ARG A 32 -10.09 -2.03 2.48
C ARG A 32 -8.59 -1.84 2.26
N VAL A 33 -8.21 -1.08 1.23
CA VAL A 33 -6.80 -0.78 0.91
C VAL A 33 -6.61 0.72 0.74
N VAL A 34 -5.55 1.26 1.35
CA VAL A 34 -4.99 2.59 1.07
C VAL A 34 -3.63 2.39 0.40
N GLU A 35 -3.51 2.84 -0.84
CA GLU A 35 -2.26 2.90 -1.58
C GLU A 35 -1.72 4.34 -1.47
N CYS A 36 -0.89 4.57 -0.45
CA CYS A 36 -0.50 5.94 -0.07
C CYS A 36 0.47 6.59 -1.06
N HIS A 37 1.13 5.81 -1.91
CA HIS A 37 1.99 6.29 -3.00
C HIS A 37 1.36 6.06 -4.38
N GLY A 38 0.06 5.80 -4.46
CA GLY A 38 -0.62 5.53 -5.72
C GLY A 38 -0.40 4.11 -6.23
N THR A 39 -0.52 3.91 -7.54
CA THR A 39 -0.56 2.56 -8.13
C THR A 39 -0.06 2.55 -9.57
N ILE A 40 0.60 1.46 -10.00
CA ILE A 40 1.03 1.27 -11.39
C ILE A 40 -0.15 0.95 -12.32
N HIS A 41 -1.28 0.51 -11.76
CA HIS A 41 -2.43 -0.01 -12.52
C HIS A 41 -3.35 1.09 -13.07
N TYR A 42 -3.03 2.34 -12.77
CA TYR A 42 -3.75 3.51 -13.29
C TYR A 42 -2.75 4.47 -13.92
N LEU A 43 -3.19 5.17 -14.95
CA LEU A 43 -2.49 6.24 -15.62
C LEU A 43 -3.10 7.59 -15.23
N GLN A 44 -2.26 8.62 -15.24
CA GLN A 44 -2.65 10.03 -15.14
C GLN A 44 -1.97 10.83 -16.25
N CYS A 45 -2.49 12.02 -16.54
CA CYS A 45 -1.85 12.96 -17.46
C CYS A 45 -0.52 13.44 -16.86
N LEU A 46 0.55 13.48 -17.68
CA LEU A 46 1.84 14.03 -17.25
C LEU A 46 1.76 15.54 -17.02
N GLU A 47 0.97 16.24 -17.84
CA GLU A 47 0.77 17.70 -17.78
C GLU A 47 -0.36 18.12 -16.83
N HIS A 48 -0.91 17.19 -16.04
CA HIS A 48 -2.04 17.44 -15.14
C HIS A 48 -3.21 18.21 -15.79
N CYS A 49 -3.63 17.84 -17.00
CA CYS A 49 -4.76 18.55 -17.64
C CYS A 49 -6.11 18.34 -16.92
N SER A 50 -6.19 17.37 -16.01
CA SER A 50 -7.35 17.02 -15.20
C SER A 50 -6.92 16.13 -14.02
N ASP A 51 -7.70 16.10 -12.95
CA ASP A 51 -7.54 15.17 -11.81
C ASP A 51 -7.93 13.71 -12.11
N GLY A 52 -8.38 13.43 -13.33
CA GLY A 52 -8.81 12.10 -13.73
C GLY A 52 -7.66 11.11 -13.88
N ILE A 53 -7.87 9.90 -13.37
CA ILE A 53 -7.03 8.73 -13.64
C ILE A 53 -7.84 7.66 -14.37
N TRP A 54 -7.18 6.79 -15.12
CA TRP A 54 -7.83 5.71 -15.86
C TRP A 54 -7.00 4.42 -15.82
N PRO A 55 -7.59 3.23 -16.03
CA PRO A 55 -6.86 1.97 -16.00
C PRO A 55 -5.68 1.94 -16.97
N ALA A 56 -4.59 1.30 -16.55
CA ALA A 56 -3.40 1.10 -17.38
C ALA A 56 -3.50 -0.14 -18.29
N ASP A 57 -4.60 -0.89 -18.25
CA ASP A 57 -4.80 -2.16 -18.96
C ASP A 57 -4.57 -2.09 -20.48
N GLY A 58 -4.70 -0.91 -21.09
CA GLY A 58 -4.45 -0.67 -22.51
C GLY A 58 -2.99 -0.38 -22.88
N PHE A 59 -2.07 -0.40 -21.92
CA PHE A 59 -0.66 -0.11 -22.13
C PHE A 59 0.22 -1.29 -21.70
N GLU A 60 0.77 -2.00 -22.69
CA GLU A 60 1.75 -3.07 -22.51
C GLU A 60 3.10 -2.58 -23.06
N PRO A 61 4.05 -2.17 -22.19
CA PRO A 61 5.33 -1.66 -22.65
C PRO A 61 6.21 -2.78 -23.23
N GLU A 62 6.79 -2.54 -24.40
CA GLU A 62 7.87 -3.38 -24.93
C GLU A 62 9.20 -2.86 -24.40
N ILE A 63 9.99 -3.73 -23.74
CA ILE A 63 11.25 -3.39 -23.10
C ILE A 63 12.40 -4.08 -23.82
N ASP A 64 13.42 -3.30 -24.19
CA ASP A 64 14.75 -3.83 -24.44
C ASP A 64 15.45 -4.01 -23.09
N GLU A 65 15.57 -5.26 -22.64
CA GLU A 65 16.19 -5.61 -21.36
C GLU A 65 17.70 -5.36 -21.33
N GLU A 66 18.38 -5.38 -22.48
CA GLU A 66 19.82 -5.14 -22.53
C GLU A 66 20.13 -3.66 -22.27
N SER A 67 19.35 -2.76 -22.87
CA SER A 67 19.52 -1.31 -22.69
C SER A 67 18.66 -0.70 -21.59
N CYS A 68 17.77 -1.49 -20.96
CA CYS A 68 16.78 -1.05 -19.98
C CYS A 68 15.90 0.11 -20.51
N ARG A 69 15.40 0.00 -21.75
CA ARG A 69 14.60 1.04 -22.41
C ARG A 69 13.27 0.52 -22.90
N ILE A 70 12.24 1.38 -22.81
CA ILE A 70 10.98 1.18 -23.51
C ILE A 70 11.22 1.44 -25.00
N VAL A 71 10.78 0.51 -25.84
CA VAL A 71 10.86 0.62 -27.31
C VAL A 71 9.49 0.75 -27.98
N SER A 72 8.40 0.45 -27.27
CA SER A 72 7.03 0.75 -27.70
C SER A 72 6.71 2.24 -27.59
N ASP A 73 5.58 2.66 -28.18
CA ASP A 73 5.04 3.99 -27.96
C ASP A 73 4.65 4.21 -26.48
N MET A 74 4.85 5.44 -26.00
CA MET A 74 4.45 5.85 -24.66
C MET A 74 2.94 6.11 -24.59
N PRO A 75 2.28 5.84 -23.44
CA PRO A 75 0.85 6.06 -23.30
C PRO A 75 0.54 7.56 -23.37
N ARG A 76 -0.65 7.89 -23.88
CA ARG A 76 -1.12 9.27 -24.05
C ARG A 76 -2.35 9.55 -23.21
N CYS A 77 -2.49 10.80 -22.80
CA CYS A 77 -3.65 11.29 -22.09
C CYS A 77 -4.88 11.23 -22.99
N ILE A 78 -5.94 10.59 -22.49
CA ILE A 78 -7.23 10.45 -23.17
C ILE A 78 -7.96 11.77 -23.42
N ASN A 79 -7.56 12.85 -22.72
CA ASN A 79 -8.21 14.15 -22.80
C ASN A 79 -7.44 15.14 -23.69
N CYS A 80 -6.11 15.29 -23.50
CA CYS A 80 -5.32 16.30 -24.21
C CYS A 80 -4.27 15.73 -25.19
N GLY A 81 -4.08 14.41 -25.25
CA GLY A 81 -3.10 13.76 -26.13
C GLY A 81 -1.61 13.91 -25.74
N ALA A 82 -1.31 14.66 -24.67
CA ALA A 82 0.01 14.71 -24.05
C ALA A 82 0.43 13.34 -23.51
N LEU A 83 1.67 13.19 -23.05
CA LEU A 83 2.12 11.94 -22.45
C LEU A 83 1.32 11.63 -21.17
N ALA A 84 1.10 10.34 -20.93
CA ALA A 84 0.59 9.83 -19.67
C ALA A 84 1.70 9.14 -18.90
N ARG A 85 1.52 9.04 -17.58
CA ARG A 85 2.42 8.36 -16.65
C ARG A 85 1.60 7.51 -15.69
N PRO A 86 2.19 6.49 -15.05
CA PRO A 86 1.55 5.82 -13.93
C PRO A 86 1.10 6.81 -12.85
N ALA A 87 -0.05 6.57 -12.24
CA ALA A 87 -0.63 7.34 -11.14
C ALA A 87 0.06 7.03 -9.81
N ILE A 88 1.39 7.13 -9.82
CA ILE A 88 2.29 6.88 -8.69
C ILE A 88 2.83 8.23 -8.22
N LEU A 89 2.81 8.44 -6.92
CA LEU A 89 3.39 9.62 -6.29
C LEU A 89 4.91 9.56 -6.36
N MET A 90 5.52 10.52 -7.05
CA MET A 90 6.98 10.69 -7.09
C MET A 90 7.43 11.79 -6.11
N PHE A 91 8.73 11.88 -5.83
CA PHE A 91 9.25 12.97 -4.99
C PHE A 91 9.05 14.33 -5.66
N ASN A 92 8.57 15.32 -4.89
CA ASN A 92 8.28 16.68 -5.35
C ASN A 92 7.25 16.75 -6.49
N ASP A 93 6.33 15.79 -6.52
CA ASP A 93 5.32 15.66 -7.56
C ASP A 93 4.03 16.40 -7.19
N TRP A 94 4.00 17.69 -7.50
CA TRP A 94 2.84 18.56 -7.26
C TRP A 94 1.66 18.24 -8.18
N ASP A 95 1.92 17.54 -9.27
CA ASP A 95 0.97 17.18 -10.32
C ASP A 95 0.37 15.78 -10.12
N TRP A 96 0.64 15.12 -8.98
CA TRP A 96 0.07 13.80 -8.70
C TRP A 96 -1.45 13.88 -8.47
N ALA A 97 -2.20 13.03 -9.18
CA ALA A 97 -3.65 12.95 -9.07
C ALA A 97 -4.08 12.20 -7.78
N GLU A 98 -4.10 12.92 -6.67
CA GLU A 98 -4.30 12.37 -5.31
C GLU A 98 -5.74 11.89 -4.99
N GLY A 99 -6.71 12.16 -5.88
CA GLY A 99 -8.15 11.94 -5.64
C GLY A 99 -8.50 10.52 -5.20
N ARG A 100 -7.91 9.49 -5.84
CA ARG A 100 -8.14 8.08 -5.46
C ARG A 100 -7.61 7.76 -4.06
N THR A 101 -6.40 8.19 -3.74
CA THR A 101 -5.80 7.96 -2.42
C THR A 101 -6.51 8.74 -1.32
N ARG A 102 -7.04 9.93 -1.62
CA ARG A 102 -7.91 10.69 -0.70
C ARG A 102 -9.18 9.91 -0.34
N LEU A 103 -9.87 9.35 -1.33
CA LEU A 103 -11.07 8.53 -1.10
C LEU A 103 -10.75 7.25 -0.32
N GLN A 104 -9.64 6.58 -0.63
CA GLN A 104 -9.17 5.43 0.14
C GLN A 104 -8.91 5.78 1.61
N SER A 105 -8.20 6.89 1.86
CA SER A 105 -7.89 7.39 3.20
C SER A 105 -9.16 7.75 3.98
N ALA A 106 -10.14 8.38 3.33
CA ALA A 106 -11.42 8.71 3.97
C ALA A 106 -12.19 7.44 4.43
N ARG A 107 -12.19 6.39 3.60
CA ARG A 107 -12.78 5.08 3.97
C ARG A 107 -12.03 4.44 5.13
N PHE A 108 -10.70 4.53 5.15
CA PHE A 108 -9.89 4.06 6.27
C PHE A 108 -10.26 4.79 7.56
N SER A 109 -10.31 6.13 7.54
CA SER A 109 -10.68 6.93 8.72
C SER A 109 -12.07 6.55 9.25
N GLN A 110 -13.04 6.33 8.35
CA GLN A 110 -14.37 5.86 8.74
C GLN A 110 -14.32 4.48 9.40
N TRP A 111 -13.59 3.52 8.81
CA TRP A 111 -13.44 2.18 9.39
C TRP A 111 -12.73 2.23 10.75
N ARG A 112 -11.59 2.94 10.84
CA ARG A 112 -10.76 3.06 12.03
C ARG A 112 -11.52 3.66 13.22
N SER A 113 -12.45 4.58 12.97
CA SER A 113 -13.31 5.18 14.00
C SER A 113 -14.25 4.18 14.69
N ARG A 114 -14.51 3.03 14.06
CA ARG A 114 -15.40 1.97 14.57
C ARG A 114 -14.62 0.81 15.18
N ALA A 115 -13.32 0.71 14.93
CA ALA A 115 -12.48 -0.35 15.46
C ALA A 115 -11.93 0.07 16.84
N GLU A 116 -12.45 -0.54 17.92
CA GLU A 116 -12.12 -0.15 19.29
C GLU A 116 -10.73 -0.62 19.75
N ARG A 117 -10.32 -1.82 19.37
CA ARG A 117 -9.06 -2.45 19.80
C ARG A 117 -8.25 -3.01 18.62
N PRO A 118 -7.89 -2.17 17.63
CA PRO A 118 -7.12 -2.66 16.49
C PRO A 118 -5.70 -3.04 16.93
N VAL A 119 -5.05 -3.91 16.17
CA VAL A 119 -3.61 -4.16 16.26
C VAL A 119 -3.01 -3.83 14.90
N VAL A 120 -1.88 -3.13 14.88
CA VAL A 120 -1.14 -2.87 13.65
C VAL A 120 -0.12 -3.99 13.45
N ILE A 121 -0.15 -4.63 12.28
CA ILE A 121 0.93 -5.51 11.83
C ILE A 121 1.73 -4.73 10.78
N GLU A 122 2.88 -4.18 11.18
CA GLU A 122 3.78 -3.46 10.28
C GLU A 122 4.81 -4.41 9.69
N ILE A 123 4.94 -4.43 8.36
CA ILE A 123 5.74 -5.42 7.65
C ILE A 123 6.69 -4.71 6.68
N GLY A 124 7.99 -4.91 6.86
CA GLY A 124 9.01 -4.48 5.88
C GLY A 124 9.18 -2.96 5.70
N ALA A 125 8.53 -2.12 6.50
CA ALA A 125 8.69 -0.67 6.40
C ALA A 125 10.01 -0.20 7.03
N GLY A 126 10.85 0.45 6.23
CA GLY A 126 12.18 0.99 6.57
C GLY A 126 12.17 2.45 7.08
N SER A 127 13.35 2.97 7.45
CA SER A 127 13.51 4.37 7.90
C SER A 127 13.72 5.37 6.76
N SER A 128 14.15 4.92 5.58
CA SER A 128 14.50 5.81 4.46
C SER A 128 13.30 6.54 3.86
N ILE A 129 12.14 5.88 3.79
CA ILE A 129 10.86 6.47 3.42
C ILE A 129 9.84 6.01 4.48
N ALA A 130 9.82 6.73 5.59
CA ALA A 130 9.13 6.31 6.81
C ALA A 130 7.60 6.53 6.78
N THR A 131 6.95 6.70 5.62
CA THR A 131 5.50 6.97 5.51
C THR A 131 4.67 5.91 6.22
N VAL A 132 4.92 4.62 5.95
CA VAL A 132 4.21 3.50 6.59
C VAL A 132 4.50 3.44 8.08
N ARG A 133 5.74 3.72 8.49
CA ARG A 133 6.16 3.73 9.90
C ARG A 133 5.48 4.84 10.70
N HIS A 134 5.45 6.06 10.15
CA HIS A 134 4.73 7.18 10.75
C HIS A 134 3.23 6.90 10.85
N PHE A 135 2.63 6.33 9.81
CA PHE A 135 1.23 5.93 9.83
C PHE A 135 0.93 4.86 10.89
N SER A 136 1.77 3.83 10.98
CA SER A 136 1.69 2.76 11.99
C SER A 136 1.70 3.34 13.40
N HIS A 137 2.65 4.24 13.70
CA HIS A 137 2.78 4.88 15.01
C HIS A 137 1.60 5.81 15.33
N SER A 138 1.05 6.52 14.33
CA SER A 138 -0.09 7.44 14.55
C SER A 138 -1.41 6.74 14.86
N GLN A 139 -1.48 5.40 14.76
CA GLN A 139 -2.68 4.65 15.13
C GLN A 139 -2.88 4.50 16.64
N GLU A 140 -1.87 4.86 17.44
CA GLU A 140 -1.90 4.84 18.92
C GLU A 140 -2.35 3.50 19.52
N THR A 141 -2.12 2.40 18.81
CA THR A 141 -2.56 1.05 19.19
C THR A 141 -1.38 0.07 19.19
N PRO A 142 -1.44 -1.12 19.81
CA PRO A 142 -0.32 -2.05 19.82
C PRO A 142 0.18 -2.40 18.42
N ILE A 143 1.51 -2.49 18.28
CA ILE A 143 2.19 -2.77 17.01
C ILE A 143 2.92 -4.11 17.11
N ILE A 144 2.71 -4.98 16.13
CA ILE A 144 3.55 -6.12 15.81
C ILE A 144 4.36 -5.75 14.57
N ARG A 145 5.68 -5.69 14.70
CA ARG A 145 6.59 -5.22 13.66
C ARG A 145 7.42 -6.39 13.14
N ILE A 146 7.28 -6.72 11.86
CA ILE A 146 8.04 -7.78 11.18
C ILE A 146 9.05 -7.12 10.24
N ASN A 147 10.34 -7.24 10.58
CA ASN A 147 11.43 -6.72 9.75
C ASN A 147 12.75 -7.44 10.10
N PRO A 148 13.52 -7.95 9.13
CA PRO A 148 14.76 -8.67 9.42
C PRO A 148 15.83 -7.84 10.14
N THR A 149 15.88 -6.53 9.90
CA THR A 149 16.99 -5.66 10.34
C THR A 149 16.51 -4.51 11.22
N GLU A 150 15.38 -3.89 10.88
CA GLU A 150 14.80 -2.75 11.60
C GLU A 150 13.52 -3.18 12.34
N TYR A 151 13.62 -4.06 13.34
CA TYR A 151 12.48 -4.60 14.11
C TYR A 151 12.22 -3.86 15.44
N GLN A 152 12.96 -2.80 15.74
CA GLN A 152 12.81 -2.05 16.98
C GLN A 152 11.44 -1.35 17.05
N VAL A 153 10.82 -1.35 18.23
CA VAL A 153 9.45 -0.86 18.45
C VAL A 153 9.42 0.32 19.44
N PRO A 154 8.43 1.22 19.35
CA PRO A 154 8.42 2.45 20.13
C PRO A 154 7.97 2.27 21.59
N ARG A 155 7.19 1.24 21.91
CA ARG A 155 6.66 0.99 23.27
C ARG A 155 7.02 -0.40 23.76
N SER A 156 7.09 -0.57 25.08
CA SER A 156 7.31 -1.88 25.72
C SER A 156 6.17 -2.87 25.51
N SER A 157 4.97 -2.39 25.17
CA SER A 157 3.80 -3.21 24.83
C SER A 157 3.77 -3.67 23.37
N ASP A 158 4.66 -3.14 22.53
CA ASP A 158 4.77 -3.50 21.13
C ASP A 158 5.72 -4.70 20.97
N VAL A 159 5.61 -5.43 19.85
CA VAL A 159 6.39 -6.64 19.58
C VAL A 159 7.22 -6.46 18.31
N GLY A 160 8.53 -6.65 18.40
CA GLY A 160 9.43 -6.69 17.25
C GLY A 160 9.82 -8.13 16.89
N ILE A 161 9.64 -8.51 15.62
CA ILE A 161 9.93 -9.85 15.08
C ILE A 161 11.05 -9.71 14.03
N PRO A 162 12.28 -10.18 14.34
CA PRO A 162 13.46 -10.03 13.48
C PRO A 162 13.52 -11.08 12.36
N THR A 163 12.47 -11.19 11.54
CA THR A 163 12.36 -12.21 10.49
C THR A 163 11.88 -11.63 9.16
N GLY A 164 11.89 -12.46 8.10
CA GLY A 164 11.22 -12.15 6.85
C GLY A 164 9.68 -12.14 7.00
N ALA A 165 9.00 -11.48 6.07
CA ALA A 165 7.55 -11.31 6.12
C ALA A 165 6.78 -12.64 6.21
N LEU A 166 7.17 -13.64 5.41
CA LEU A 166 6.53 -14.96 5.42
C LEU A 166 6.63 -15.62 6.79
N ASP A 167 7.85 -15.79 7.31
CA ASP A 167 8.09 -16.45 8.59
C ASP A 167 7.40 -15.72 9.75
N GLY A 168 7.44 -14.38 9.75
CA GLY A 168 6.76 -13.57 10.77
C GLY A 168 5.23 -13.71 10.73
N ILE A 169 4.63 -13.72 9.53
CA ILE A 169 3.18 -13.93 9.39
C ILE A 169 2.80 -15.35 9.79
N SER A 170 3.55 -16.36 9.36
CA SER A 170 3.29 -17.76 9.70
C SER A 170 3.34 -17.99 11.22
N GLY A 171 4.37 -17.45 11.90
CA GLY A 171 4.46 -17.55 13.36
C GLY A 171 3.29 -16.87 14.10
N ILE A 172 2.74 -15.76 13.57
CA ILE A 172 1.53 -15.14 14.12
C ILE A 172 0.32 -16.07 13.94
N VAL A 173 0.18 -16.70 12.77
CA VAL A 173 -0.93 -17.64 12.51
C VAL A 173 -0.85 -18.84 13.46
N GLU A 174 0.34 -19.41 13.63
CA GLU A 174 0.57 -20.51 14.56
C GLU A 174 0.23 -20.12 16.01
N ALA A 175 0.72 -18.97 16.47
CA ALA A 175 0.44 -18.47 17.82
C ALA A 175 -1.06 -18.19 18.05
N LEU A 176 -1.80 -17.75 17.02
CA LEU A 176 -3.25 -17.58 17.12
C LEU A 176 -3.98 -18.92 17.23
N ALA A 177 -3.54 -19.96 16.51
CA ALA A 177 -4.14 -21.29 16.56
C ALA A 177 -3.94 -21.99 17.92
N GLU A 178 -2.93 -21.61 18.70
CA GLU A 178 -2.72 -22.12 20.06
C GLU A 178 -3.61 -21.46 21.13
N LEU A 179 -4.28 -20.34 20.79
CA LEU A 179 -5.17 -19.60 21.70
C LEU A 179 -6.64 -20.05 21.62
N ASP A 180 -7.02 -20.76 20.56
CA ASP A 180 -8.35 -21.35 20.33
C ASP A 180 -8.47 -22.75 20.96
#